data_AF-A0A401QE06-F1
#
_entry.id   AF-A0A401QE06-F1
#
_cell.length_a   1.000
_cell.length_b   1.000
_cell.length_c   1.000
_cell.angle_alpha   90.00
_cell.angle_beta   90.00
_cell.angle_gamma   90.00
#
_symmetry.space_group_name_H-M   'P 1'
#
loop_
_entity.id
_entity.type
_entity.pdbx_description
1 polymer ?
#
loop_
_entity_poly.entity_id
_entity_poly.type
_entity_poly.pdbx_seq_one_letter_code
_entity_poly.pdbx_strand_id
1 'polypeptide(L)'
;CSCHSVGSRDSYCQTLTGQCNCRPGIGGRSCDKCQRGYFDLSERGCRACDCSPLGSVDMHCQETGSCLCKRGFVGMKCEQCQENYYYEVSTFHCQLCPVCYGLVQDEVERLRQRMKELEEELDRFSSHPEQLYQLYSNHLQTAIRDMEAQSMQGE
;
A
#
# COMPACT_ATOMS: atom_id res chain seq x y z
N CYS A 1 31.58 -22.33 -14.94
CA CYS A 1 30.14 -22.08 -14.88
C CYS A 1 29.86 -20.81 -14.10
N SER A 2 28.79 -20.09 -14.43
CA SER A 2 28.43 -18.82 -13.80
C SER A 2 27.37 -19.03 -12.71
N CYS A 3 27.68 -19.88 -11.73
CA CYS A 3 26.76 -20.20 -10.64
C CYS A 3 26.66 -19.03 -9.66
N HIS A 4 25.45 -18.60 -9.35
CA HIS A 4 25.18 -17.50 -8.42
C HIS A 4 25.64 -17.91 -7.02
N SER A 5 26.47 -17.08 -6.38
CA SER A 5 27.12 -17.40 -5.09
C SER A 5 26.11 -17.66 -3.97
N VAL A 6 25.07 -16.83 -3.90
CA VAL A 6 23.99 -16.97 -2.91
C VAL A 6 23.04 -18.12 -3.26
N GLY A 7 22.63 -18.23 -4.52
CA GLY A 7 21.59 -19.17 -4.93
C GLY A 7 22.05 -20.60 -5.16
N SER A 8 23.35 -20.80 -5.34
CA SER A 8 23.95 -22.13 -5.51
C SER A 8 24.51 -22.67 -4.20
N ARG A 9 24.59 -24.00 -4.08
CA ARG A 9 25.28 -24.68 -2.99
C ARG A 9 26.80 -24.60 -3.12
N ASP A 10 27.28 -24.59 -4.35
CA ASP A 10 28.68 -24.58 -4.75
C ASP A 10 28.82 -23.92 -6.14
N SER A 11 30.06 -23.79 -6.62
CA SER A 11 30.37 -23.22 -7.94
C SER A 11 30.45 -24.26 -9.07
N TYR A 12 30.14 -25.53 -8.77
CA TYR A 12 30.16 -26.61 -9.75
C TYR A 12 28.83 -26.68 -10.50
N CYS A 13 28.89 -27.25 -11.69
CA CYS A 13 27.76 -27.41 -12.58
C CYS A 13 27.87 -28.73 -13.33
N GLN A 14 26.73 -29.24 -13.79
CA GLN A 14 26.69 -30.41 -14.64
C GLN A 14 27.43 -30.14 -15.96
N THR A 15 28.34 -31.04 -16.36
CA THR A 15 29.21 -30.85 -17.53
C THR A 15 28.45 -30.71 -18.84
N LEU A 16 27.32 -31.40 -19.00
CA LEU A 16 26.54 -31.39 -20.25
C LEU A 16 25.54 -30.22 -20.34
N THR A 17 24.84 -29.92 -19.23
CA THR A 17 23.75 -28.94 -19.21
C THR A 17 24.18 -27.56 -18.71
N GLY A 18 25.33 -27.48 -18.04
CA GLY A 18 25.78 -26.29 -17.31
C GLY A 18 24.90 -25.94 -16.10
N GLN A 19 24.00 -26.83 -15.67
CA GLN A 19 23.11 -26.60 -14.53
C GLN A 19 23.89 -26.61 -13.22
N CYS A 20 23.80 -25.50 -12.48
CA CYS A 20 24.35 -25.36 -11.13
C CYS A 20 23.46 -26.05 -10.09
N ASN A 21 24.06 -26.40 -8.94
CA ASN A 21 23.36 -27.04 -7.83
C ASN A 21 22.62 -26.00 -6.97
N CYS A 22 21.36 -25.71 -7.27
CA CYS A 22 20.60 -24.64 -6.62
C CYS A 22 20.16 -25.00 -5.20
N ARG A 23 20.10 -23.99 -4.32
CA ARG A 23 19.46 -24.11 -3.00
C ARG A 23 17.93 -24.22 -3.15
N PRO A 24 17.21 -24.74 -2.12
CA PRO A 24 15.75 -24.85 -2.16
C PRO A 24 15.07 -23.49 -2.44
N GLY A 25 14.02 -23.49 -3.27
CA GLY A 25 13.29 -22.28 -3.66
C GLY A 25 13.99 -21.40 -4.70
N ILE A 26 15.18 -21.81 -5.17
CA ILE A 26 15.99 -21.08 -6.18
C ILE A 26 16.13 -21.94 -7.44
N GLY A 27 16.09 -21.30 -8.60
CA GLY A 27 16.11 -21.94 -9.91
C GLY A 27 16.85 -21.12 -10.96
N GLY A 28 16.72 -21.56 -12.22
CA GLY A 28 17.56 -21.09 -13.31
C GLY A 28 18.84 -21.91 -13.45
N ARG A 29 19.46 -21.84 -14.63
CA ARG A 29 20.70 -22.60 -14.92
C ARG A 29 21.84 -22.21 -13.98
N SER A 30 21.90 -20.93 -13.66
CA SER A 30 22.87 -20.26 -12.79
C SER A 30 22.40 -20.13 -11.34
N CYS A 31 21.20 -20.60 -10.98
CA CYS A 31 20.58 -20.39 -9.66
C CYS A 31 20.45 -18.90 -9.28
N ASP A 32 20.10 -18.06 -10.25
CA ASP A 32 20.07 -16.59 -10.16
C ASP A 32 18.64 -16.02 -10.03
N LYS A 33 17.63 -16.89 -9.93
CA LYS A 33 16.24 -16.46 -9.77
C LYS A 33 15.47 -17.38 -8.86
N CYS A 34 14.40 -16.85 -8.28
CA CYS A 34 13.51 -17.66 -7.46
C CYS A 34 12.71 -18.65 -8.32
N GLN A 35 12.39 -19.80 -7.73
CA GLN A 35 11.44 -20.73 -8.32
C GLN A 35 10.04 -20.14 -8.31
N ARG A 36 9.14 -20.73 -9.10
CA ARG A 36 7.71 -20.43 -9.03
C ARG A 36 7.21 -20.56 -7.59
N GLY A 37 6.46 -19.56 -7.13
CA GLY A 37 5.96 -19.49 -5.75
C GLY A 37 6.92 -18.81 -4.78
N TYR A 38 8.03 -18.24 -5.27
CA TYR A 38 9.00 -17.49 -4.50
C TYR A 38 9.40 -16.20 -5.22
N PHE A 39 9.85 -15.19 -4.47
CA PHE A 39 10.31 -13.91 -4.98
C PHE A 39 11.47 -13.35 -4.12
N ASP A 40 12.07 -12.26 -4.56
CA ASP A 40 13.08 -11.50 -3.80
C ASP A 40 14.30 -12.35 -3.35
N LEU A 41 15.15 -12.72 -4.32
CA LEU A 41 16.40 -13.42 -4.04
C LEU A 41 17.36 -12.50 -3.27
N SER A 42 17.63 -12.86 -2.02
CA SER A 42 18.57 -12.16 -1.12
C SER A 42 19.57 -13.13 -0.52
N GLU A 43 20.49 -12.64 0.32
CA GLU A 43 21.44 -13.47 1.10
C GLU A 43 20.75 -14.56 1.95
N ARG A 44 19.46 -14.37 2.30
CA ARG A 44 18.66 -15.36 3.03
C ARG A 44 17.98 -16.38 2.11
N GLY A 45 18.25 -16.33 0.82
CA GLY A 45 17.52 -17.05 -0.23
C GLY A 45 16.30 -16.28 -0.71
N CYS A 46 15.37 -17.00 -1.32
CA CYS A 46 14.10 -16.43 -1.80
C CYS A 46 13.02 -16.47 -0.72
N ARG A 47 12.14 -15.47 -0.74
CA ARG A 47 10.95 -15.40 0.11
C ARG A 47 9.77 -16.11 -0.56
N ALA A 48 8.99 -16.84 0.21
CA ALA A 48 7.80 -17.51 -0.30
C ALA A 48 6.72 -16.47 -0.66
N CYS A 49 5.97 -16.75 -1.74
CA CYS A 49 4.89 -15.88 -2.17
C CYS A 49 3.71 -15.90 -1.18
N ASP A 50 3.44 -17.01 -0.50
CA ASP A 50 2.36 -17.15 0.51
C ASP A 50 1.00 -16.58 0.08
N CYS A 51 0.67 -16.73 -1.20
CA CYS A 51 -0.63 -16.31 -1.74
C CYS A 51 -1.77 -17.12 -1.10
N SER A 52 -2.86 -16.45 -0.74
CA SER A 52 -4.03 -17.09 -0.13
C SER A 52 -4.71 -18.03 -1.13
N PRO A 53 -4.88 -19.33 -0.83
CA PRO A 53 -5.59 -20.24 -1.72
C PRO A 53 -7.07 -19.85 -1.89
N LEU A 54 -7.62 -19.11 -0.93
CA LEU A 54 -9.00 -18.63 -0.97
C LEU A 54 -9.13 -17.51 -2.01
N GLY A 55 -8.31 -16.47 -1.86
CA GLY A 55 -8.47 -15.22 -2.61
C GLY A 55 -7.55 -15.05 -3.81
N SER A 56 -6.49 -15.85 -3.98
CA SER A 56 -5.58 -15.73 -5.11
C SER A 56 -5.99 -16.62 -6.29
N VAL A 57 -5.71 -16.15 -7.50
CA VAL A 57 -5.94 -16.89 -8.76
C VAL A 57 -5.01 -18.10 -8.84
N ASP A 58 -3.76 -17.92 -8.43
CA ASP A 58 -2.78 -18.99 -8.26
C ASP A 58 -1.84 -18.71 -7.07
N MET A 59 -0.86 -19.60 -6.86
CA MET A 59 0.12 -19.47 -5.78
C MET A 59 1.38 -18.68 -6.18
N HIS A 60 1.38 -18.06 -7.36
CA HIS A 60 2.51 -17.29 -7.87
C HIS A 60 2.30 -15.81 -7.59
N CYS A 61 3.36 -15.15 -7.14
CA CYS A 61 3.38 -13.71 -6.98
C CYS A 61 4.24 -13.06 -8.06
N GLN A 62 4.01 -11.78 -8.26
CA GLN A 62 4.86 -10.93 -9.08
C GLN A 62 6.22 -10.74 -8.41
N GLU A 63 7.17 -10.12 -9.11
CA GLU A 63 8.51 -9.83 -8.56
C GLU A 63 8.47 -8.97 -7.28
N THR A 64 7.42 -8.17 -7.12
CA THR A 64 7.14 -7.36 -5.92
C THR A 64 6.65 -8.17 -4.73
N GLY A 65 6.29 -9.44 -4.92
CA GLY A 65 5.68 -10.30 -3.90
C GLY A 65 4.16 -10.23 -3.82
N SER A 66 3.51 -9.42 -4.68
CA SER A 66 2.06 -9.28 -4.75
C SER A 66 1.42 -10.41 -5.55
N CYS A 67 0.36 -10.99 -4.99
CA CYS A 67 -0.42 -12.06 -5.60
C CYS A 67 -1.53 -11.50 -6.50
N LEU A 68 -1.93 -12.27 -7.52
CA LEU A 68 -3.09 -11.91 -8.33
C LEU A 68 -4.38 -12.34 -7.62
N CYS A 69 -5.22 -11.39 -7.24
CA CYS A 69 -6.44 -11.66 -6.48
C CYS A 69 -7.65 -11.97 -7.40
N LYS A 70 -8.48 -12.91 -6.96
CA LYS A 70 -9.82 -13.15 -7.47
C LYS A 70 -10.70 -11.94 -7.21
N ARG A 71 -11.79 -11.81 -7.98
CA ARG A 71 -12.75 -10.72 -7.81
C ARG A 71 -13.24 -10.65 -6.37
N GLY A 72 -13.19 -9.46 -5.78
CA GLY A 72 -13.63 -9.21 -4.41
C GLY A 72 -12.56 -9.39 -3.34
N PHE A 73 -11.39 -9.96 -3.65
CA PHE A 73 -10.27 -10.07 -2.73
C PHE A 73 -9.22 -9.00 -2.97
N VAL A 74 -8.56 -8.56 -1.90
CA VAL A 74 -7.51 -7.53 -1.87
C VAL A 74 -6.41 -7.90 -0.86
N GLY A 75 -5.35 -7.09 -0.83
CA GLY A 75 -4.15 -7.31 -0.03
C GLY A 75 -3.04 -7.96 -0.86
N MET A 76 -1.81 -7.89 -0.36
CA MET A 76 -0.66 -8.45 -1.09
C MET A 76 -0.78 -9.97 -1.27
N LYS A 77 -1.43 -10.66 -0.34
CA LYS A 77 -1.64 -12.11 -0.38
C LYS A 77 -3.08 -12.49 -0.66
N CYS A 78 -3.95 -11.54 -1.01
CA CYS A 78 -5.37 -11.76 -1.28
C CYS A 78 -6.12 -12.41 -0.11
N GLU A 79 -5.79 -12.01 1.11
CA GLU A 79 -6.37 -12.59 2.33
C GLU A 79 -7.65 -11.89 2.80
N GLN A 80 -7.97 -10.73 2.23
CA GLN A 80 -9.08 -9.89 2.70
C GLN A 80 -10.09 -9.67 1.57
N CYS A 81 -11.35 -9.50 1.94
CA CYS A 81 -12.33 -8.95 1.01
C CYS A 81 -12.11 -7.45 0.84
N GLN A 82 -12.36 -6.93 -0.35
CA GLN A 82 -12.37 -5.50 -0.62
C GLN A 82 -13.41 -4.78 0.24
N GLU A 83 -13.28 -3.46 0.40
CA GLU A 83 -14.25 -2.67 1.14
C GLU A 83 -15.67 -2.86 0.55
N ASN A 84 -16.69 -2.89 1.42
CA ASN A 84 -18.08 -3.19 1.09
C ASN A 84 -18.33 -4.64 0.60
N TYR A 85 -17.42 -5.56 0.92
CA TYR A 85 -17.60 -6.99 0.72
C TYR A 85 -17.38 -7.76 2.01
N TYR A 86 -18.11 -8.87 2.18
CA TYR A 86 -17.92 -9.83 3.27
C TYR A 86 -17.61 -11.22 2.71
N TYR A 87 -16.89 -12.02 3.49
CA TYR A 87 -16.55 -13.39 3.09
C TYR A 87 -17.72 -14.33 3.37
N GLU A 88 -18.32 -14.89 2.31
CA GLU A 88 -19.41 -15.84 2.42
C GLU A 88 -18.86 -17.27 2.44
N VAL A 89 -18.85 -17.89 3.62
CA VAL A 89 -18.25 -19.21 3.89
C VAL A 89 -18.88 -20.31 3.04
N SER A 90 -20.18 -20.19 2.71
CA SER A 90 -20.90 -21.19 1.92
C SER A 90 -20.45 -21.22 0.45
N THR A 91 -20.04 -20.07 -0.08
CA THR A 91 -19.63 -19.94 -1.48
C THR A 91 -18.12 -19.81 -1.64
N PHE A 92 -17.38 -19.57 -0.55
CA PHE A 92 -15.94 -19.28 -0.54
C PHE A 92 -15.56 -18.03 -1.38
N HIS A 93 -16.50 -17.10 -1.56
CA HIS A 93 -16.29 -15.86 -2.31
C HIS A 93 -16.58 -14.63 -1.45
N CYS A 94 -15.94 -13.51 -1.80
CA CYS A 94 -16.33 -12.21 -1.28
C CYS A 94 -17.61 -11.73 -1.99
N GLN A 95 -18.64 -11.44 -1.20
CA GLN A 95 -19.93 -10.94 -1.68
C GLN A 95 -20.16 -9.51 -1.23
N LEU A 96 -20.89 -8.74 -2.04
CA LEU A 96 -21.23 -7.36 -1.70
C LEU A 96 -22.04 -7.33 -0.39
N CYS A 97 -21.73 -6.40 0.50
CA CYS A 97 -22.55 -6.19 1.67
C CYS A 97 -23.99 -5.75 1.29
N PRO A 98 -24.98 -5.94 2.18
CA PRO A 98 -26.33 -5.46 1.95
C PRO A 98 -26.39 -3.95 1.67
N VAL A 99 -27.43 -3.51 0.96
CA VAL A 99 -27.62 -2.12 0.49
C VAL A 99 -27.44 -1.07 1.59
N CYS A 100 -27.85 -1.36 2.82
CA CYS A 100 -27.69 -0.43 3.95
C CYS A 100 -26.23 -0.04 4.20
N TYR A 101 -25.27 -0.91 3.92
CA TYR A 101 -23.85 -0.59 4.05
C TYR A 101 -23.43 0.47 3.02
N GLY A 102 -23.89 0.35 1.77
CA GLY A 102 -23.60 1.31 0.71
C GLY A 102 -24.12 2.72 1.02
N LEU A 103 -25.33 2.83 1.59
CA LEU A 103 -25.90 4.13 2.00
C LEU A 103 -25.06 4.83 3.07
N VAL A 104 -24.45 4.08 3.98
CA VAL A 104 -23.55 4.62 5.01
C VAL A 104 -22.18 4.93 4.41
N GLN A 105 -21.72 4.14 3.44
CA GLN A 105 -20.41 4.29 2.82
C GLN A 105 -20.23 5.64 2.13
N ASP A 106 -21.25 6.14 1.42
CA ASP A 106 -21.18 7.45 0.74
C ASP A 106 -20.93 8.59 1.74
N GLU A 107 -21.63 8.56 2.87
CA GLU A 107 -21.46 9.56 3.93
C GLU A 107 -20.12 9.40 4.66
N VAL A 108 -19.68 8.16 4.88
CA VAL A 108 -18.35 7.87 5.44
C VAL A 108 -17.24 8.41 4.54
N GLU A 109 -17.36 8.22 3.22
CA GLU A 109 -16.35 8.71 2.28
C GLU A 109 -16.32 10.24 2.23
N ARG A 110 -17.49 10.88 2.30
CA ARG A 110 -17.60 12.34 2.44
C ARG A 110 -16.91 12.84 3.71
N LEU A 111 -17.07 12.14 4.83
CA LEU A 111 -16.41 12.48 6.09
C LEU A 111 -14.90 12.22 6.04
N ARG A 112 -14.44 11.11 5.45
CA ARG A 112 -13.02 10.81 5.25
C ARG A 112 -12.32 11.89 4.44
N GLN A 113 -12.95 12.34 3.34
CA GLN A 113 -12.41 13.40 2.51
C GLN A 113 -12.27 14.72 3.29
N ARG A 114 -13.30 15.09 4.07
CA ARG A 114 -13.26 16.30 4.90
C ARG A 114 -12.22 16.21 6.02
N MET A 115 -12.01 15.02 6.59
CA MET A 115 -10.93 14.79 7.56
C MET A 115 -9.56 14.98 6.91
N LYS A 116 -9.35 14.44 5.71
CA LYS A 116 -8.10 14.60 4.96
C LYS A 116 -7.80 16.06 4.62
N GLU A 117 -8.81 16.82 4.18
CA GLU A 117 -8.66 18.25 3.92
C GLU A 117 -8.24 19.02 5.17
N LEU A 118 -8.84 18.70 6.32
CA LEU A 118 -8.49 19.31 7.60
C LEU A 118 -7.07 18.93 8.05
N GLU A 119 -6.65 17.68 7.86
CA GLU A 119 -5.29 17.21 8.13
C GLU A 119 -4.26 17.94 7.26
N GLU A 120 -4.53 18.09 5.96
CA GLU A 120 -3.66 18.84 5.05
C GLU A 120 -3.55 20.33 5.40
N GLU A 121 -4.65 20.94 5.87
CA GLU A 121 -4.63 22.30 6.41
C GLU A 121 -3.79 22.39 7.69
N LEU A 122 -3.96 21.45 8.62
CA LEU A 122 -3.20 21.40 9.85
C LEU A 122 -1.69 21.24 9.58
N ASP A 123 -1.32 20.37 8.63
CA ASP A 123 0.07 20.17 8.21
C ASP A 123 0.68 21.42 7.57
N ARG A 124 -0.10 22.17 6.78
CA ARG A 124 0.33 23.47 6.25
C ARG A 124 0.67 24.45 7.37
N PHE A 125 -0.20 24.58 8.38
CA PHE A 125 0.05 25.46 9.52
C PHE A 125 1.23 24.99 10.38
N SER A 126 1.37 23.68 10.60
CA SER A 126 2.47 23.11 11.36
C SER A 126 3.83 23.28 10.66
N SER A 127 3.86 23.21 9.32
CA SER A 127 5.10 23.35 8.55
C SER A 127 5.52 24.80 8.34
N HIS A 128 4.58 25.76 8.41
CA HIS A 128 4.83 27.18 8.18
C HIS A 128 4.25 28.06 9.33
N PRO A 129 4.78 27.95 10.56
CA PRO A 129 4.26 28.69 11.72
C PRO A 129 4.28 30.22 11.55
N GLU A 130 5.20 30.74 10.73
CA GLU A 130 5.25 32.17 10.36
C GLU A 130 3.97 32.65 9.66
N GLN A 131 3.32 31.81 8.86
CA GLN A 131 2.08 32.17 8.16
C GLN A 131 0.92 32.38 9.14
N LEU A 132 0.89 31.60 10.22
CA LEU A 132 -0.11 31.76 11.28
C LEU A 132 0.09 33.07 12.04
N TYR A 133 1.34 33.42 12.35
CA TYR A 133 1.69 34.69 13.00
C TYR A 133 1.35 35.90 12.13
N GLN A 134 1.62 35.82 10.82
CA GLN A 134 1.26 36.85 9.85
C GLN A 134 -0.25 36.99 9.69
N LEU A 135 -0.99 35.88 9.61
CA LEU A 135 -2.46 35.88 9.53
C LEU A 135 -3.08 36.57 10.76
N TYR A 136 -2.59 36.24 11.97
CA TYR A 136 -3.03 36.87 13.21
C TYR A 136 -2.71 38.37 13.25
N SER A 137 -1.49 38.75 12.88
CA SER A 137 -1.05 40.16 12.81
C SER A 137 -1.92 40.98 11.85
N ASN A 138 -2.22 40.43 10.66
CA ASN A 138 -3.07 41.07 9.66
C ASN A 138 -4.50 41.27 10.16
N HIS A 139 -5.11 40.25 10.78
CA HIS A 139 -6.44 40.39 11.38
C HIS A 139 -6.48 41.46 12.47
N LEU A 140 -5.45 41.52 13.32
CA LEU A 140 -5.35 42.53 14.37
C LEU A 140 -5.27 43.96 13.78
N GLN A 141 -4.43 44.15 12.75
CA GLN A 141 -4.28 45.44 12.06
C GLN A 141 -5.56 45.88 11.33
N THR A 142 -6.32 44.94 10.78
CA THR A 142 -7.62 45.25 10.17
C THR A 142 -8.62 45.69 11.23
N ALA A 143 -8.72 44.97 12.35
CA ALA A 143 -9.60 45.36 13.45
C ALA A 143 -9.25 46.74 14.03
N ILE A 144 -7.96 47.05 14.16
CA ILE A 144 -7.48 48.38 14.59
C ILE A 144 -7.95 49.46 13.61
N ARG A 145 -7.74 49.26 12.30
CA ARG A 145 -8.18 50.21 11.26
C ARG A 145 -9.69 50.42 11.25
N ASP A 146 -10.47 49.37 11.46
CA ASP A 146 -11.93 49.47 11.52
C ASP A 146 -12.39 50.28 12.74
N MET A 147 -11.74 50.09 13.90
CA MET A 147 -12.00 50.90 15.11
C MET A 147 -11.63 52.37 14.91
N GLU A 148 -10.48 52.65 14.27
CA GLU A 148 -10.04 54.01 13.94
C GLU A 148 -11.02 54.69 12.96
N ALA A 149 -11.48 53.97 11.92
CA ALA A 149 -12.45 54.48 10.96
C ALA A 149 -13.82 54.77 11.60
N GLN A 150 -14.26 53.94 12.55
CA GLN A 150 -15.50 54.19 13.30
C GLN A 150 -15.38 55.41 14.22
N SER A 151 -14.20 55.67 14.79
CA SER A 151 -13.97 56.89 15.59
C SER A 151 -14.04 58.17 14.76
N MET A 152 -13.64 58.10 13.48
CA MET A 152 -13.67 59.23 12.53
C MET A 152 -15.06 59.51 11.92
N GLN A 153 -16.04 58.63 12.11
CA GLN A 153 -17.42 58.80 11.61
C GLN A 153 -18.39 59.27 12.71
N GLY A 154 -17.93 59.35 13.96
CA GLY A 154 -18.70 59.77 15.13
C GLY A 154 -18.53 61.24 15.54
N GLU A 155 -17.76 62.03 14.78
CA GLU A 155 -17.65 63.50 14.88
C GLU A 155 -18.40 64.19 13.73
#